data_AF-A0A2H3KKP5-F1
#
_entry.id   AF-A0A2H3KKP5-F1
#
_cell.length_a   1.000
_cell.length_b   1.000
_cell.length_c   1.000
_cell.angle_alpha   90.00
_cell.angle_beta   90.00
_cell.angle_gamma   90.00
#
_symmetry.space_group_name_H-M   'P 1'
#
loop_
_entity.id
_entity.type
_entity.pdbx_description
1 polymer ?
#
loop_
_entity_poly.entity_id
_entity_poly.type
_entity_poly.pdbx_seq_one_letter_code
_entity_poly.pdbx_strand_id
1 'polypeptide(L)'
;MTTDTPLPRRTKFCPNCGTELPPGEVRFCIACGKAIAGAPPPPPPPPDPTPASGVPTVRLANAGVEQQVIGGTVKLPMSGAVPPGLWVLDEPPGALDVVAIYPPLRPVRDGWSGLVGRGWRAAGSEPKGQAMVFHFRAEVPWFPAEGCGRGLRLITEVAASSRTYDGRSRRGFRFGLHRDGPMQVIKAAWQDEHGQPVADRPIPQIQLMAPPRVPRVSDYQEEAALLVAREATLWVEGSQALGAYRLMRETLVQEHTPVGRGITLIGLREGREGESPWWARLLPGITATRYRVRIMNPFRCEWRQWKAQLRTITREAASLGLNLEPALAAEWWLDRNGYDGVIFTQAQDRYQVNQVVIAFRRAQLAQIKD
;
A
#
# COMPACT_ATOMS: atom_id res chain seq x y z
N MET A 1 -2.72 -51.11 5.45
CA MET A 1 -3.51 -49.89 5.18
C MET A 1 -2.89 -48.75 5.98
N THR A 2 -2.00 -47.99 5.36
CA THR A 2 -1.40 -46.78 5.94
C THR A 2 -2.03 -45.59 5.25
N THR A 3 -2.76 -44.78 6.01
CA THR A 3 -3.41 -43.55 5.57
C THR A 3 -2.34 -42.47 5.36
N ASP A 4 -1.94 -42.29 4.10
CA ASP A 4 -1.23 -41.11 3.64
C ASP A 4 -2.09 -39.87 3.94
N THR A 5 -1.71 -39.14 4.98
CA THR A 5 -2.22 -37.79 5.21
C THR A 5 -1.47 -36.88 4.23
N PRO A 6 -2.14 -36.25 3.24
CA PRO A 6 -1.42 -35.44 2.28
C PRO A 6 -0.84 -34.21 2.99
N LEU A 7 0.47 -34.04 2.90
CA LEU A 7 1.17 -32.83 3.33
C LEU A 7 0.47 -31.60 2.71
N PRO A 8 0.09 -30.57 3.49
CA PRO A 8 -0.60 -29.42 2.94
C PRO A 8 0.26 -28.75 1.88
N ARG A 9 -0.25 -28.69 0.64
CA ARG A 9 0.38 -28.00 -0.48
C ARG A 9 0.76 -26.58 -0.05
N ARG A 10 2.07 -26.29 -0.04
CA ARG A 10 2.61 -24.96 0.24
C ARG A 10 2.09 -24.00 -0.83
N THR A 11 1.11 -23.18 -0.46
CA THR A 11 0.60 -22.16 -1.37
C THR A 11 1.64 -21.06 -1.50
N LYS A 12 2.13 -20.81 -2.72
CA LYS A 12 3.08 -19.73 -3.00
C LYS A 12 2.43 -18.35 -2.87
N PHE A 13 1.10 -18.28 -2.94
CA PHE A 13 0.32 -17.04 -2.84
C PHE A 13 -0.78 -17.15 -1.79
N CYS A 14 -1.08 -16.04 -1.13
CA CYS A 14 -2.18 -15.96 -0.19
C CYS A 14 -3.51 -16.19 -0.91
N PRO A 15 -4.34 -17.15 -0.47
CA PRO A 15 -5.62 -17.43 -1.11
C PRO A 15 -6.63 -16.28 -0.99
N ASN A 16 -6.46 -15.39 0.00
CA ASN A 16 -7.38 -14.29 0.25
C ASN A 16 -7.04 -12.99 -0.51
N CYS A 17 -5.76 -12.73 -0.80
CA CYS A 17 -5.35 -11.43 -1.40
C CYS A 17 -4.27 -11.54 -2.48
N GLY A 18 -3.93 -12.76 -2.91
CA GLY A 18 -2.99 -13.00 -4.00
C GLY A 18 -1.54 -12.59 -3.72
N THR A 19 -1.21 -12.15 -2.50
CA THR A 19 0.17 -11.77 -2.13
C THR A 19 1.08 -12.98 -2.13
N GLU A 20 2.24 -12.89 -2.79
CA GLU A 20 3.27 -13.92 -2.68
C GLU A 20 3.67 -14.12 -1.23
N LEU A 21 3.58 -15.36 -0.76
CA LEU A 21 3.96 -15.73 0.59
C LEU A 21 5.47 -15.94 0.61
N PRO A 22 6.19 -15.38 1.60
CA PRO A 22 7.62 -15.59 1.70
C PRO A 22 7.94 -17.08 1.92
N PRO A 23 9.16 -17.53 1.54
CA PRO A 23 9.57 -18.91 1.76
C PRO A 23 9.58 -19.25 3.27
N GLY A 24 9.12 -20.46 3.61
CA GLY A 24 9.01 -20.97 4.97
C GLY A 24 7.57 -21.28 5.42
N GLU A 25 7.39 -21.59 6.70
CA GLU A 25 6.07 -21.85 7.31
C GLU A 25 5.37 -20.54 7.71
N VAL A 26 4.71 -19.90 6.74
CA VAL A 26 3.97 -18.66 6.96
C VAL A 26 2.58 -18.96 7.53
N ARG A 27 2.33 -18.57 8.78
CA ARG A 27 1.03 -18.77 9.45
C ARG A 27 -0.04 -17.74 9.07
N PHE A 28 0.37 -16.53 8.70
CA PHE A 28 -0.56 -15.46 8.34
C PHE A 28 -0.03 -14.70 7.14
N CYS A 29 -0.93 -14.29 6.24
CA CYS A 29 -0.58 -13.38 5.18
C CYS A 29 -0.29 -12.00 5.74
N ILE A 30 0.92 -11.49 5.51
CA ILE A 30 1.31 -10.18 6.00
C ILE A 30 0.50 -9.03 5.38
N ALA A 31 0.00 -9.20 4.16
CA ALA A 31 -0.73 -8.15 3.45
C ALA A 31 -2.19 -7.99 3.88
N CYS A 32 -2.87 -9.10 4.24
CA CYS A 32 -4.29 -9.09 4.58
C CYS A 32 -4.62 -9.65 5.97
N GLY A 33 -3.62 -10.15 6.70
CA GLY A 33 -3.80 -10.75 8.03
C GLY A 33 -4.50 -12.11 8.04
N LYS A 34 -4.98 -12.63 6.90
CA LYS A 34 -5.66 -13.92 6.83
C LYS A 34 -4.70 -15.04 7.26
N ALA A 35 -5.16 -15.89 8.17
CA ALA A 35 -4.50 -17.14 8.49
C ALA A 35 -4.31 -17.99 7.22
N ILE A 36 -3.12 -18.55 7.06
CA ILE A 36 -2.84 -19.61 6.11
C ILE A 36 -3.14 -20.92 6.85
N ALA A 37 -3.78 -21.87 6.18
CA ALA A 37 -4.38 -23.07 6.79
C ALA A 37 -3.48 -23.70 7.87
N GLY A 38 -4.04 -23.94 9.07
CA GLY A 38 -3.34 -24.54 10.22
C GLY A 38 -2.83 -23.56 11.29
N ALA A 39 -3.05 -22.25 11.16
CA ALA A 39 -2.65 -21.27 12.18
C ALA A 39 -3.77 -21.00 13.22
N PRO A 40 -3.47 -21.07 14.54
CA PRO A 40 -4.41 -20.64 15.59
C PRO A 40 -4.71 -19.13 15.48
N PRO A 41 -5.83 -18.63 16.04
CA PRO A 41 -6.19 -17.22 15.96
C PRO A 41 -5.09 -16.31 16.55
N PRO A 42 -4.93 -15.08 16.01
CA PRO A 42 -3.89 -14.17 16.49
C PRO A 42 -4.13 -13.79 17.96
N PRO A 43 -3.08 -13.74 18.80
CA PRO A 43 -3.20 -13.28 20.18
C PRO A 43 -3.60 -11.79 20.23
N PRO A 44 -4.23 -11.35 21.34
CA PRO A 44 -4.58 -9.95 21.53
C PRO A 44 -3.33 -9.05 21.49
N PRO A 45 -3.47 -7.81 20.99
CA PRO A 45 -2.33 -6.90 20.83
C PRO A 45 -1.76 -6.47 22.19
N PRO A 46 -0.45 -6.18 22.25
CA PRO A 46 0.23 -5.79 23.49
C PRO A 46 -0.16 -4.36 23.94
N PRO A 47 -0.03 -4.07 25.25
CA PRO A 47 -0.13 -2.71 25.78
C PRO A 47 1.05 -1.84 25.36
N ASP A 48 0.84 -0.53 25.35
CA ASP A 48 1.78 0.48 24.86
C ASP A 48 3.15 0.43 25.58
N PRO A 49 4.26 0.67 24.87
CA PRO A 49 5.57 0.81 25.50
C PRO A 49 5.66 2.09 26.35
N THR A 50 6.36 1.95 27.48
CA THR A 50 6.69 3.04 28.42
C THR A 50 7.60 4.06 27.74
N PRO A 51 7.32 5.37 27.83
CA PRO A 51 8.10 6.40 27.14
C PRO A 51 9.56 6.46 27.63
N ALA A 52 10.51 6.62 26.71
CA ALA A 52 11.89 6.99 27.02
C ALA A 52 11.98 8.52 27.15
N SER A 53 12.56 9.00 28.25
CA SER A 53 12.74 10.42 28.56
C SER A 53 13.79 11.07 27.66
N GLY A 54 13.44 12.15 26.96
CA GLY A 54 14.42 13.06 26.34
C GLY A 54 13.99 13.74 25.04
N VAL A 55 13.02 13.19 24.29
CA VAL A 55 12.49 13.81 23.06
C VAL A 55 10.96 13.82 23.11
N PRO A 56 10.30 15.00 23.14
CA PRO A 56 8.84 15.06 23.04
C PRO A 56 8.41 14.47 21.70
N THR A 57 7.84 13.27 21.73
CA THR A 57 7.26 12.60 20.56
C THR A 57 5.74 12.75 20.63
N VAL A 58 5.16 13.46 19.66
CA VAL A 58 3.70 13.51 19.51
C VAL A 58 3.27 12.26 18.75
N ARG A 59 2.44 11.41 19.38
CA ARG A 59 2.01 10.12 18.81
C ARG A 59 1.01 10.31 17.65
N LEU A 60 0.77 9.22 16.91
CA LEU A 60 0.16 9.13 15.57
C LEU A 60 -1.28 9.68 15.48
N ALA A 61 -1.44 11.00 15.44
CA ALA A 61 -2.76 11.62 15.34
C ALA A 61 -3.52 11.24 14.05
N ASN A 62 -2.85 10.83 12.96
CA ASN A 62 -3.51 10.59 11.66
C ASN A 62 -4.13 9.21 11.49
N ALA A 63 -3.96 8.28 12.43
CA ALA A 63 -4.66 7.00 12.40
C ALA A 63 -6.14 7.14 12.80
N GLY A 64 -6.52 8.23 13.48
CA GLY A 64 -7.85 8.49 14.03
C GLY A 64 -8.64 9.63 13.37
N VAL A 65 -8.10 10.30 12.35
CA VAL A 65 -8.69 11.52 11.76
C VAL A 65 -8.78 11.36 10.24
N GLU A 66 -9.81 11.96 9.62
CA GLU A 66 -9.95 12.05 8.16
C GLU A 66 -8.71 12.73 7.56
N GLN A 67 -8.05 12.02 6.63
CA GLN A 67 -6.77 12.44 6.07
C GLN A 67 -7.01 13.35 4.88
N GLN A 68 -6.66 14.64 5.01
CA GLN A 68 -6.59 15.53 3.85
C GLN A 68 -5.19 15.48 3.26
N VAL A 69 -5.11 15.11 1.97
CA VAL A 69 -3.86 15.06 1.21
C VAL A 69 -3.61 16.44 0.61
N ILE A 70 -2.65 17.19 1.16
CA ILE A 70 -2.22 18.48 0.59
C ILE A 70 -0.90 18.24 -0.13
N GLY A 71 -0.89 18.42 -1.45
CA GLY A 71 0.32 18.24 -2.26
C GLY A 71 0.94 16.85 -2.17
N GLY A 72 0.15 15.80 -1.90
CA GLY A 72 0.66 14.43 -1.78
C GLY A 72 1.13 14.03 -0.37
N THR A 73 1.15 14.95 0.59
CA THR A 73 1.46 14.63 1.99
C THR A 73 0.19 14.65 2.83
N VAL A 74 0.08 13.76 3.82
CA VAL A 74 -1.01 13.84 4.80
C VAL A 74 -0.66 14.98 5.74
N LYS A 75 -1.30 16.14 5.57
CA LYS A 75 -1.30 17.19 6.60
C LYS A 75 -2.56 17.00 7.41
N LEU A 76 -2.43 16.66 8.69
CA LEU A 76 -3.59 16.73 9.56
C LEU A 76 -3.91 18.20 9.81
N PRO A 77 -5.13 18.67 9.54
CA PRO A 77 -5.52 20.05 9.78
C PRO A 77 -5.23 20.52 11.21
N MET A 78 -5.20 19.59 12.18
CA MET A 78 -4.99 19.89 13.59
C MET A 78 -3.57 19.68 14.11
N SER A 79 -2.64 19.04 13.38
CA SER A 79 -1.35 18.66 13.98
C SER A 79 -0.26 19.71 13.90
N GLY A 80 -0.37 20.69 12.99
CA GLY A 80 0.66 21.72 12.76
C GLY A 80 2.00 21.18 12.24
N ALA A 81 2.17 19.86 12.12
CA ALA A 81 3.44 19.25 11.75
C ALA A 81 3.76 19.44 10.27
N VAL A 82 5.00 19.84 9.98
CA VAL A 82 5.50 20.07 8.62
C VAL A 82 6.12 18.79 8.05
N PRO A 83 5.59 18.23 6.95
CA PRO A 83 6.16 17.05 6.30
C PRO A 83 7.55 17.31 5.68
N PRO A 84 8.34 16.26 5.40
CA PRO A 84 9.58 16.39 4.65
C PRO A 84 9.32 17.01 3.27
N GLY A 85 10.26 17.84 2.81
CA GLY A 85 10.18 18.53 1.53
C GLY A 85 9.24 19.74 1.51
N LEU A 86 8.53 20.04 2.61
CA LEU A 86 7.53 21.13 2.66
C LEU A 86 7.89 22.26 3.63
N TRP A 87 9.07 22.22 4.24
CA TRP A 87 9.60 23.35 5.01
C TRP A 87 10.30 24.33 4.08
N VAL A 88 9.75 25.54 3.99
CA VAL A 88 10.15 26.57 3.00
C VAL A 88 10.93 27.73 3.61
N LEU A 89 11.32 27.64 4.88
CA LEU A 89 12.14 28.66 5.53
C LEU A 89 13.62 28.30 5.44
N ASP A 90 14.48 29.31 5.31
CA ASP A 90 15.93 29.13 5.28
C ASP A 90 16.46 28.65 6.63
N GLU A 91 15.91 29.14 7.76
CA GLU A 91 16.24 28.57 9.06
C GLU A 91 15.69 27.13 9.19
N PRO A 92 16.50 26.19 9.73
CA PRO A 92 15.98 24.87 10.08
C PRO A 92 14.96 24.97 11.23
N PRO A 93 14.02 24.02 11.33
CA PRO A 93 13.07 23.93 12.44
C PRO A 93 13.76 23.98 13.82
N GLY A 94 13.24 24.83 14.70
CA GLY A 94 13.64 24.95 16.10
C GLY A 94 12.85 24.06 17.05
N ALA A 95 13.11 24.15 18.34
CA ALA A 95 12.50 23.29 19.37
C ALA A 95 10.97 23.44 19.51
N LEU A 96 10.41 24.58 19.10
CA LEU A 96 8.97 24.84 19.16
C LEU A 96 8.24 24.34 17.92
N ASP A 97 8.96 24.09 16.83
CA ASP A 97 8.38 23.60 15.60
C ASP A 97 8.05 22.11 15.70
N VAL A 98 7.06 21.69 14.92
CA VAL A 98 6.66 20.29 14.82
C VAL A 98 6.95 19.82 13.40
N VAL A 99 7.73 18.75 13.28
CA VAL A 99 8.02 18.10 12.00
C VAL A 99 7.39 16.72 11.95
N ALA A 100 6.88 16.33 10.79
CA ALA A 100 6.29 15.02 10.58
C ALA A 100 7.31 14.08 9.92
N ILE A 101 7.44 12.86 10.41
CA ILE A 101 8.22 11.81 9.75
C ILE A 101 7.34 10.62 9.37
N TYR A 102 7.69 9.96 8.28
CA TYR A 102 6.95 8.80 7.77
C TYR A 102 7.81 7.52 7.90
N PRO A 103 7.66 6.75 9.01
CA PRO A 103 8.34 5.47 9.11
C PRO A 103 7.97 4.54 7.94
N PRO A 104 8.87 3.65 7.51
CA PRO A 104 8.68 2.79 6.34
C PRO A 104 7.63 1.71 6.63
N LEU A 105 6.36 2.11 6.54
CA LEU A 105 5.20 1.28 6.79
C LEU A 105 4.51 0.92 5.49
N ARG A 106 3.83 -0.22 5.50
CA ARG A 106 3.02 -0.70 4.38
C ARG A 106 1.56 -0.72 4.76
N PRO A 107 0.66 -0.23 3.91
CA PRO A 107 -0.75 -0.45 4.12
C PRO A 107 -1.05 -1.94 4.03
N VAL A 108 -1.86 -2.41 4.98
CA VAL A 108 -2.44 -3.75 4.99
C VAL A 108 -3.96 -3.60 5.13
N ARG A 109 -4.69 -4.70 5.01
CA ARG A 109 -6.12 -4.68 5.36
C ARG A 109 -6.27 -4.16 6.79
N ASP A 110 -7.14 -3.20 7.03
CA ASP A 110 -7.45 -2.65 8.36
C ASP A 110 -6.23 -2.13 9.16
N GLY A 111 -5.17 -1.62 8.51
CA GLY A 111 -4.08 -0.93 9.21
C GLY A 111 -2.75 -0.87 8.45
N TRP A 112 -1.64 -0.90 9.19
CA TRP A 112 -0.27 -0.83 8.65
C TRP A 112 0.65 -1.91 9.22
N SER A 113 1.72 -2.23 8.48
CA SER A 113 2.77 -3.15 8.91
C SER A 113 4.18 -2.63 8.63
N GLY A 114 5.13 -2.87 9.53
CA GLY A 114 6.56 -2.66 9.32
C GLY A 114 7.29 -3.99 9.18
N LEU A 115 8.22 -4.10 8.22
CA LEU A 115 8.87 -5.38 7.87
C LEU A 115 10.39 -5.28 7.80
N VAL A 116 11.05 -6.30 8.35
CA VAL A 116 12.50 -6.45 8.29
C VAL A 116 12.96 -6.60 6.84
N GLY A 117 14.02 -5.86 6.48
CA GLY A 117 14.55 -5.78 5.12
C GLY A 117 13.76 -4.84 4.21
N ARG A 118 12.74 -4.16 4.75
CA ARG A 118 11.88 -3.23 4.02
C ARG A 118 11.77 -1.90 4.77
N GLY A 119 12.95 -1.32 5.05
CA GLY A 119 13.11 -0.11 5.86
C GLY A 119 13.26 -0.36 7.36
N TRP A 120 12.85 -1.53 7.86
CA TRP A 120 13.11 -1.93 9.25
C TRP A 120 14.25 -2.95 9.34
N ARG A 121 15.00 -2.90 10.44
CA ARG A 121 15.99 -3.89 10.87
C ARG A 121 15.54 -4.55 12.18
N ALA A 122 15.87 -5.82 12.36
CA ALA A 122 15.68 -6.49 13.64
C ALA A 122 16.68 -5.91 14.66
N ALA A 123 16.23 -5.70 15.90
CA ALA A 123 17.01 -5.11 16.98
C ALA A 123 17.07 -6.01 18.23
N GLY A 124 16.84 -7.31 18.05
CA GLY A 124 16.84 -8.32 19.11
C GLY A 124 15.45 -8.68 19.61
N SER A 125 15.42 -9.52 20.63
CA SER A 125 14.20 -9.96 21.30
C SER A 125 14.48 -10.27 22.76
N GLU A 126 13.47 -10.11 23.61
CA GLU A 126 13.57 -10.38 25.04
C GLU A 126 12.32 -11.11 25.57
N PRO A 127 12.47 -12.02 26.54
CA PRO A 127 11.33 -12.63 27.22
C PRO A 127 10.65 -11.61 28.15
N LYS A 128 9.32 -11.54 28.11
CA LYS A 128 8.48 -10.71 29.00
C LYS A 128 7.27 -11.51 29.47
N GLY A 129 7.40 -12.12 30.65
CA GLY A 129 6.41 -13.07 31.18
C GLY A 129 6.32 -14.32 30.29
N GLN A 130 5.11 -14.73 29.92
CA GLN A 130 4.88 -15.85 29.00
C GLN A 130 5.07 -15.51 27.51
N ALA A 131 5.47 -14.27 27.19
CA ALA A 131 5.58 -13.81 25.81
C ALA A 131 7.02 -13.42 25.46
N MET A 132 7.37 -13.52 24.18
CA MET A 132 8.59 -12.96 23.61
C MET A 132 8.27 -11.60 22.97
N VAL A 133 9.05 -10.57 23.28
CA VAL A 133 8.96 -9.24 22.66
C VAL A 133 10.08 -9.10 21.65
N PHE A 134 9.74 -8.83 20.41
CA PHE A 134 10.68 -8.58 19.32
C PHE A 134 10.79 -7.08 19.06
N HIS A 135 12.03 -6.62 18.90
CA HIS A 135 12.36 -5.21 18.71
C HIS A 135 12.80 -4.95 17.28
N PHE A 136 12.39 -3.81 16.74
CA PHE A 136 12.68 -3.37 15.38
C PHE A 136 13.15 -1.91 15.40
N ARG A 137 14.02 -1.54 14.46
CA ARG A 137 14.50 -0.17 14.30
C ARG A 137 14.40 0.27 12.85
N ALA A 138 14.17 1.55 12.61
CA ALA A 138 14.22 2.19 11.32
C ALA A 138 14.92 3.54 11.45
N GLU A 139 15.71 3.90 10.44
CA GLU A 139 16.24 5.24 10.29
C GLU A 139 15.34 5.99 9.30
N VAL A 140 14.87 7.17 9.70
CA VAL A 140 13.88 7.95 8.97
C VAL A 140 14.40 9.38 8.84
N PRO A 141 14.73 9.83 7.62
CA PRO A 141 15.15 11.20 7.39
C PRO A 141 13.95 12.15 7.32
N TRP A 142 14.13 13.36 7.84
CA TRP A 142 13.34 14.53 7.51
C TRP A 142 14.26 15.57 6.89
N PHE A 143 13.76 16.33 5.93
CA PHE A 143 14.52 17.33 5.20
C PHE A 143 13.59 18.46 4.75
N PRO A 144 14.11 19.68 4.55
CA PRO A 144 13.33 20.81 4.10
C PRO A 144 13.04 20.76 2.59
N ALA A 145 12.30 21.73 2.07
CA ALA A 145 12.19 21.94 0.63
C ALA A 145 13.57 22.23 0.01
N GLU A 146 13.70 22.01 -1.30
CA GLU A 146 14.95 22.28 -2.02
C GLU A 146 15.40 23.73 -1.82
N GLY A 147 16.68 23.94 -1.48
CA GLY A 147 17.26 25.24 -1.20
C GLY A 147 16.96 25.82 0.20
N CYS A 148 16.15 25.15 1.03
CA CYS A 148 15.73 25.63 2.34
C CYS A 148 16.48 24.94 3.51
N GLY A 149 16.28 25.40 4.74
CA GLY A 149 16.81 24.78 5.97
C GLY A 149 18.34 24.67 6.06
N ARG A 150 19.07 25.50 5.31
CA ARG A 150 20.55 25.53 5.23
C ARG A 150 21.20 24.19 4.89
N GLY A 151 20.52 23.36 4.09
CA GLY A 151 21.03 22.05 3.70
C GLY A 151 21.01 21.00 4.83
N LEU A 152 20.39 21.31 5.97
CA LEU A 152 20.32 20.40 7.10
C LEU A 152 19.20 19.37 6.93
N ARG A 153 19.48 18.15 7.36
CA ARG A 153 18.51 17.05 7.46
C ARG A 153 18.46 16.52 8.88
N LEU A 154 17.27 16.18 9.35
CA LEU A 154 17.08 15.56 10.66
C LEU A 154 17.00 14.05 10.46
N ILE A 155 17.95 13.30 11.02
CA ILE A 155 17.94 11.84 11.00
C ILE A 155 17.35 11.32 12.30
N THR A 156 16.23 10.60 12.19
CA THR A 156 15.51 10.05 13.33
C THR A 156 15.61 8.54 13.36
N GLU A 157 15.99 7.96 14.49
CA GLU A 157 15.88 6.52 14.74
C GLU A 157 14.55 6.23 15.45
N VAL A 158 13.72 5.41 14.81
CA VAL A 158 12.42 4.97 15.32
C VAL A 158 12.54 3.51 15.74
N ALA A 159 12.14 3.21 16.98
CA ALA A 159 12.01 1.85 17.47
C ALA A 159 10.55 1.38 17.39
N ALA A 160 10.35 0.10 17.16
CA ALA A 160 9.05 -0.55 17.26
C ALA A 160 9.14 -1.89 17.98
N SER A 161 8.05 -2.35 18.59
CA SER A 161 8.01 -3.65 19.25
C SER A 161 6.78 -4.48 18.87
N SER A 162 6.91 -5.81 18.92
CA SER A 162 5.81 -6.75 18.73
C SER A 162 5.92 -7.92 19.70
N ARG A 163 4.80 -8.28 20.33
CA ARG A 163 4.72 -9.40 21.27
C ARG A 163 4.21 -10.67 20.59
N THR A 164 4.68 -11.84 21.03
CA THR A 164 4.15 -13.15 20.62
C THR A 164 4.22 -14.17 21.77
N TYR A 165 3.30 -15.12 21.82
CA TYR A 165 3.22 -16.14 22.88
C TYR A 165 3.78 -17.50 22.47
N ASP A 166 4.14 -17.66 21.20
CA ASP A 166 4.59 -18.93 20.59
C ASP A 166 6.12 -19.03 20.43
N GLY A 167 6.89 -18.05 20.92
CA GLY A 167 8.35 -18.08 21.00
C GLY A 167 9.12 -18.10 19.66
N ARG A 168 8.44 -18.10 18.51
CA ARG A 168 9.08 -18.14 17.17
C ARG A 168 9.51 -16.75 16.69
N SER A 169 10.44 -16.72 15.73
CA SER A 169 10.97 -15.48 15.13
C SER A 169 9.90 -14.63 14.46
N ARG A 170 9.98 -13.31 14.63
CA ARG A 170 9.12 -12.31 13.97
C ARG A 170 9.89 -11.57 12.89
N ARG A 171 9.26 -11.37 11.72
CA ARG A 171 9.82 -10.61 10.60
C ARG A 171 9.30 -9.17 10.52
N GLY A 172 8.57 -8.71 11.52
CA GLY A 172 7.95 -7.39 11.56
C GLY A 172 6.79 -7.30 12.54
N PHE A 173 6.02 -6.22 12.43
CA PHE A 173 4.89 -5.88 13.29
C PHE A 173 3.72 -5.33 12.46
N ARG A 174 2.51 -5.33 13.05
CA ARG A 174 1.29 -4.78 12.46
C ARG A 174 0.48 -4.05 13.54
N PHE A 175 -0.18 -2.97 13.16
CA PHE A 175 -1.17 -2.28 13.99
C PHE A 175 -2.40 -1.91 13.16
N GLY A 176 -3.54 -1.73 13.84
CA GLY A 176 -4.83 -1.51 13.20
C GLY A 176 -5.11 -0.05 12.86
N LEU A 177 -6.14 0.20 12.06
CA LEU A 177 -6.76 1.53 11.92
C LEU A 177 -7.23 2.02 13.30
N HIS A 178 -7.15 3.34 13.55
CA HIS A 178 -7.54 3.97 14.82
C HIS A 178 -6.77 3.49 16.06
N ARG A 179 -5.57 2.92 15.87
CA ARG A 179 -4.68 2.54 16.96
C ARG A 179 -3.35 3.23 16.79
N ASP A 180 -2.76 3.63 17.92
CA ASP A 180 -1.37 4.02 17.93
C ASP A 180 -0.50 2.83 17.49
N GLY A 181 0.43 3.11 16.58
CA GLY A 181 1.45 2.16 16.21
C GLY A 181 2.40 1.92 17.39
N PRO A 182 3.01 0.73 17.50
CA PRO A 182 3.90 0.38 18.60
C PRO A 182 5.29 1.00 18.41
N MET A 183 5.35 2.27 18.02
CA MET A 183 6.54 2.97 17.55
C MET A 183 6.86 4.19 18.43
N GLN A 184 8.14 4.47 18.59
CA GLN A 184 8.62 5.65 19.31
C GLN A 184 9.95 6.14 18.72
N VAL A 185 10.20 7.44 18.80
CA VAL A 185 11.52 8.00 18.50
C VAL A 185 12.47 7.65 19.65
N ILE A 186 13.63 7.08 19.33
CA ILE A 186 14.67 6.74 20.31
C ILE A 186 15.94 7.58 20.16
N LYS A 187 16.13 8.22 19.00
CA LYS A 187 17.25 9.12 18.72
C LYS A 187 16.87 10.09 17.61
N ALA A 188 17.35 11.31 17.68
CA ALA A 188 17.26 12.29 16.60
C ALA A 188 18.53 13.14 16.58
N ALA A 189 19.05 13.44 15.39
CA ALA A 189 20.22 14.29 15.22
C ALA A 189 20.18 15.03 13.89
N TRP A 190 20.63 16.28 13.89
CA TRP A 190 20.87 17.03 12.66
C TRP A 190 22.10 16.50 11.94
N GLN A 191 22.03 16.45 10.62
CA GLN A 191 23.16 16.21 9.73
C GLN A 191 23.24 17.29 8.67
N ASP A 192 24.46 17.61 8.24
CA ASP A 192 24.72 18.47 7.10
C ASP A 192 24.59 17.72 5.76
N GLU A 193 24.86 18.42 4.67
CA GLU A 193 24.84 17.88 3.30
C GLU A 193 25.86 16.74 3.09
N HIS A 194 26.94 16.73 3.88
CA HIS A 194 27.97 15.68 3.87
C HIS A 194 27.62 14.48 4.78
N GLY A 195 26.47 14.54 5.46
CA GLY A 195 26.02 13.53 6.42
C GLY A 195 26.75 13.57 7.76
N GLN A 196 27.49 14.63 8.04
CA GLN A 196 28.16 14.82 9.33
C GLN A 196 27.17 15.33 10.37
N PRO A 197 27.20 14.80 11.61
CA PRO A 197 26.30 15.25 12.66
C PRO A 197 26.62 16.70 13.04
N VAL A 198 25.57 17.51 13.17
CA VAL A 198 25.67 18.90 13.62
C VAL A 198 25.25 18.97 15.08
N ALA A 199 26.21 19.32 15.94
CA ALA A 199 25.98 19.50 17.37
C ALA A 199 25.25 20.83 17.67
N ASP A 200 24.74 20.96 18.90
CA ASP A 200 24.21 22.21 19.47
C ASP A 200 23.04 22.87 18.74
N ARG A 201 22.33 22.10 17.89
CA ARG A 201 21.09 22.53 17.26
C ARG A 201 19.87 21.99 18.02
N PRO A 202 18.86 22.83 18.29
CA PRO A 202 17.63 22.35 18.91
C PRO A 202 16.97 21.30 18.01
N ILE A 203 16.45 20.24 18.61
CA ILE A 203 15.67 19.21 17.92
C ILE A 203 14.20 19.64 17.96
N PRO A 204 13.51 19.73 16.81
CA PRO A 204 12.08 20.02 16.79
C PRO A 204 11.27 18.90 17.44
N GLN A 205 10.01 19.17 17.75
CA GLN A 205 9.08 18.11 18.12
C GLN A 205 8.85 17.20 16.92
N ILE A 206 8.95 15.89 17.13
CA ILE A 206 8.81 14.90 16.05
C ILE A 206 7.47 14.20 16.17
N GLN A 207 6.66 14.33 15.13
CA GLN A 207 5.42 13.60 14.98
C GLN A 207 5.63 12.39 14.06
N LEU A 208 5.37 11.18 14.58
CA LEU A 208 5.29 9.99 13.74
C LEU A 208 3.97 10.00 12.98
N MET A 209 4.03 9.84 11.66
CA MET A 209 2.84 9.75 10.81
C MET A 209 2.86 8.46 9.99
N ALA A 210 1.71 7.82 9.84
CA ALA A 210 1.59 6.74 8.87
C ALA A 210 1.67 7.33 7.44
N PRO A 211 2.32 6.64 6.48
CA PRO A 211 2.31 7.07 5.09
C PRO A 211 0.87 7.04 4.54
N PRO A 212 0.58 7.86 3.50
CA PRO A 212 -0.72 7.90 2.86
C PRO A 212 -1.20 6.49 2.48
N ARG A 213 -2.48 6.23 2.68
CA ARG A 213 -3.11 4.95 2.37
C ARG A 213 -4.14 5.14 1.28
N VAL A 214 -3.86 4.61 0.09
CA VAL A 214 -4.88 4.50 -0.95
C VAL A 214 -5.89 3.44 -0.55
N PRO A 215 -7.19 3.77 -0.52
CA PRO A 215 -8.21 2.79 -0.24
C PRO A 215 -8.16 1.65 -1.25
N ARG A 216 -8.19 0.42 -0.74
CA ARG A 216 -8.14 -0.80 -1.55
C ARG A 216 -9.56 -1.27 -1.83
N VAL A 217 -9.72 -2.03 -2.91
CA VAL A 217 -10.92 -2.84 -3.16
C VAL A 217 -11.32 -3.65 -1.91
N SER A 218 -10.36 -4.16 -1.12
CA SER A 218 -10.63 -4.93 0.09
C SER A 218 -11.14 -4.13 1.29
N ASP A 219 -11.00 -2.81 1.25
CA ASP A 219 -11.41 -1.94 2.36
C ASP A 219 -12.90 -1.59 2.28
N TYR A 220 -13.49 -1.75 1.09
CA TYR A 220 -14.90 -1.52 0.85
C TYR A 220 -15.66 -2.86 0.76
N GLN A 221 -16.84 -2.90 1.36
CA GLN A 221 -17.80 -3.98 1.17
C GLN A 221 -18.60 -3.70 -0.11
N GLU A 222 -17.93 -3.82 -1.25
CA GLU A 222 -18.50 -3.60 -2.58
C GLU A 222 -18.63 -4.90 -3.37
N GLU A 223 -19.63 -4.94 -4.24
CA GLU A 223 -19.81 -5.96 -5.26
C GLU A 223 -19.88 -5.30 -6.64
N ALA A 224 -19.59 -6.07 -7.69
CA ALA A 224 -19.86 -5.63 -9.05
C ALA A 224 -21.38 -5.59 -9.26
N ALA A 225 -21.89 -4.55 -9.91
CA ALA A 225 -23.31 -4.50 -10.25
C ALA A 225 -23.66 -5.63 -11.22
N LEU A 226 -24.83 -6.24 -11.08
CA LEU A 226 -25.35 -7.21 -12.05
C LEU A 226 -26.46 -6.54 -12.86
N LEU A 227 -26.20 -6.27 -14.14
CA LEU A 227 -27.08 -5.47 -15.00
C LEU A 227 -27.33 -6.18 -16.32
N VAL A 228 -28.50 -5.96 -16.94
CA VAL A 228 -28.71 -6.41 -18.33
C VAL A 228 -27.91 -5.53 -19.30
N ALA A 229 -27.62 -6.02 -20.51
CA ALA A 229 -26.73 -5.34 -21.46
C ALA A 229 -27.08 -3.87 -21.76
N ARG A 230 -28.38 -3.55 -21.85
CA ARG A 230 -28.85 -2.17 -22.08
C ARG A 230 -28.57 -1.26 -20.89
N GLU A 231 -28.91 -1.71 -19.68
CA GLU A 231 -28.65 -0.98 -18.43
C GLU A 231 -27.15 -0.80 -18.20
N ALA A 232 -26.36 -1.84 -18.44
CA ALA A 232 -24.91 -1.79 -18.31
C ALA A 232 -24.28 -0.75 -19.26
N THR A 233 -24.87 -0.56 -20.44
CA THR A 233 -24.42 0.44 -21.43
C THR A 233 -24.75 1.87 -20.98
N LEU A 234 -25.95 2.09 -20.44
CA LEU A 234 -26.33 3.39 -19.86
C LEU A 234 -25.52 3.70 -18.59
N TRP A 235 -25.24 2.69 -17.77
CA TRP A 235 -24.53 2.84 -16.51
C TRP A 235 -23.07 3.30 -16.68
N VAL A 236 -22.42 2.95 -17.81
CA VAL A 236 -21.07 3.43 -18.15
C VAL A 236 -21.04 4.71 -18.97
N GLU A 237 -22.15 5.43 -19.08
CA GLU A 237 -22.17 6.71 -19.78
C GLU A 237 -21.11 7.67 -19.18
N GLY A 238 -20.34 8.31 -20.07
CA GLY A 238 -19.20 9.16 -19.70
C GLY A 238 -17.93 8.39 -19.28
N SER A 239 -17.95 7.06 -19.24
CA SER A 239 -16.75 6.26 -19.00
C SER A 239 -15.76 6.39 -20.15
N GLN A 240 -14.49 6.50 -19.78
CA GLN A 240 -13.37 6.48 -20.70
C GLN A 240 -12.91 5.05 -21.06
N ALA A 241 -13.37 4.04 -20.32
CA ALA A 241 -13.13 2.63 -20.62
C ALA A 241 -14.27 2.08 -21.49
N LEU A 242 -14.18 2.31 -22.80
CA LEU A 242 -15.21 1.91 -23.76
C LEU A 242 -15.16 0.41 -24.06
N GLY A 243 -16.31 -0.17 -24.39
CA GLY A 243 -16.43 -1.57 -24.83
C GLY A 243 -16.68 -2.56 -23.70
N ALA A 244 -16.66 -3.85 -24.02
CA ALA A 244 -16.85 -4.93 -23.05
C ALA A 244 -15.50 -5.47 -22.62
N TYR A 245 -15.43 -5.94 -21.38
CA TYR A 245 -14.21 -6.45 -20.79
C TYR A 245 -14.44 -7.82 -20.20
N ARG A 246 -13.37 -8.61 -20.13
CA ARG A 246 -13.29 -9.79 -19.26
C ARG A 246 -12.21 -9.59 -18.23
N LEU A 247 -12.34 -10.28 -17.11
CA LEU A 247 -11.27 -10.34 -16.11
C LEU A 247 -10.04 -11.06 -16.71
N MET A 248 -8.84 -10.59 -16.34
CA MET A 248 -7.59 -11.28 -16.69
C MET A 248 -7.50 -12.64 -16.00
N ARG A 249 -7.96 -12.72 -14.74
CA ARG A 249 -8.16 -13.97 -14.00
C ARG A 249 -9.61 -14.41 -14.08
N GLU A 250 -9.85 -15.71 -13.92
CA GLU A 250 -11.20 -16.28 -13.94
C GLU A 250 -12.09 -15.79 -12.79
N THR A 251 -11.48 -15.28 -11.71
CA THR A 251 -12.20 -14.83 -10.51
C THR A 251 -12.02 -13.34 -10.29
N LEU A 252 -13.06 -12.69 -9.76
CA LEU A 252 -13.04 -11.27 -9.40
C LEU A 252 -12.22 -11.04 -8.13
N VAL A 253 -10.90 -10.98 -8.29
CA VAL A 253 -9.94 -10.78 -7.20
C VAL A 253 -9.09 -9.54 -7.43
N GLN A 254 -8.67 -8.91 -6.33
CA GLN A 254 -7.69 -7.84 -6.40
C GLN A 254 -6.30 -8.45 -6.60
N GLU A 255 -5.60 -7.99 -7.61
CA GLU A 255 -4.30 -8.47 -8.04
C GLU A 255 -3.19 -7.48 -7.66
N HIS A 256 -1.95 -7.98 -7.63
CA HIS A 256 -0.79 -7.10 -7.72
C HIS A 256 -0.55 -6.74 -9.18
N THR A 257 -0.63 -5.45 -9.48
CA THR A 257 -0.39 -4.88 -10.81
C THR A 257 0.82 -3.93 -10.76
N PRO A 258 1.35 -3.52 -11.93
CA PRO A 258 2.43 -2.54 -12.00
C PRO A 258 2.10 -1.17 -11.39
N VAL A 259 0.81 -0.86 -11.20
CA VAL A 259 0.29 0.38 -10.60
C VAL A 259 -0.20 0.18 -9.17
N GLY A 260 0.19 -0.93 -8.54
CA GLY A 260 -0.32 -1.32 -7.22
C GLY A 260 -1.47 -2.31 -7.30
N ARG A 261 -2.40 -2.23 -6.36
CA ARG A 261 -3.49 -3.20 -6.22
C ARG A 261 -4.72 -2.80 -7.03
N GLY A 262 -5.17 -3.69 -7.92
CA GLY A 262 -6.33 -3.43 -8.75
C GLY A 262 -6.92 -4.69 -9.38
N ILE A 263 -7.95 -4.50 -10.20
CA ILE A 263 -8.63 -5.56 -10.96
C ILE A 263 -8.25 -5.39 -12.43
N THR A 264 -7.49 -6.35 -12.96
CA THR A 264 -7.00 -6.30 -14.35
C THR A 264 -8.07 -6.79 -15.31
N LEU A 265 -8.41 -5.96 -16.30
CA LEU A 265 -9.44 -6.19 -17.29
C LEU A 265 -8.87 -6.10 -18.71
N ILE A 266 -9.31 -7.01 -19.57
CA ILE A 266 -8.93 -7.08 -20.98
C ILE A 266 -10.16 -6.80 -21.83
N GLY A 267 -10.01 -5.88 -22.78
CA GLY A 267 -11.05 -5.56 -23.75
C GLY A 267 -11.40 -6.77 -24.62
N LEU A 268 -12.69 -7.03 -24.75
CA LEU A 268 -13.25 -7.95 -25.72
C LEU A 268 -13.39 -7.22 -27.06
N ARG A 269 -13.06 -7.89 -28.16
CA ARG A 269 -13.34 -7.34 -29.50
C ARG A 269 -14.85 -7.35 -29.71
N GLU A 270 -15.49 -6.18 -29.62
CA GLU A 270 -16.90 -6.01 -29.96
C GLU A 270 -17.01 -5.69 -31.46
N GLY A 271 -17.30 -6.72 -32.26
CA GLY A 271 -17.44 -6.63 -33.72
C GLY A 271 -17.33 -8.00 -34.38
N ARG A 272 -17.98 -8.19 -35.54
CA ARG A 272 -18.16 -9.47 -36.28
C ARG A 272 -16.88 -10.23 -36.67
N GLU A 273 -15.68 -9.74 -36.38
CA GLU A 273 -14.42 -10.46 -36.61
C GLU A 273 -14.01 -11.40 -35.45
N GLY A 274 -14.95 -11.64 -34.53
CA GLY A 274 -14.91 -12.71 -33.55
C GLY A 274 -16.15 -13.57 -33.65
N GLU A 275 -16.58 -13.93 -34.87
CA GLU A 275 -17.43 -15.11 -35.04
C GLU A 275 -16.64 -16.31 -34.52
N SER A 276 -16.74 -16.55 -33.21
CA SER A 276 -16.75 -17.92 -32.70
C SER A 276 -17.62 -18.69 -33.68
N PRO A 277 -17.06 -19.69 -34.39
CA PRO A 277 -17.80 -20.44 -35.37
C PRO A 277 -19.13 -20.89 -34.77
N TRP A 278 -20.18 -21.01 -35.58
CA TRP A 278 -21.52 -21.40 -35.09
C TRP A 278 -21.48 -22.64 -34.16
N TRP A 279 -20.50 -23.54 -34.34
CA TRP A 279 -20.25 -24.70 -33.49
C TRP A 279 -19.67 -24.40 -32.10
N ALA A 280 -18.97 -23.27 -31.91
CA ALA A 280 -18.48 -22.84 -30.59
C ALA A 280 -19.64 -22.37 -29.67
N ARG A 281 -20.81 -22.04 -30.23
CA ARG A 281 -22.06 -21.83 -29.46
C ARG A 281 -22.69 -23.14 -28.99
N LEU A 282 -22.27 -24.28 -29.53
CA LEU A 282 -22.77 -25.62 -29.20
C LEU A 282 -21.91 -26.34 -28.15
N LEU A 283 -20.74 -25.79 -27.80
CA LEU A 283 -19.91 -26.30 -26.71
C LEU A 283 -20.36 -25.66 -25.39
N PRO A 284 -20.94 -26.41 -24.45
CA PRO A 284 -21.32 -25.87 -23.15
C PRO A 284 -20.03 -25.58 -22.37
N GLY A 285 -19.81 -24.32 -21.97
CA GLY A 285 -18.97 -24.04 -20.80
C GLY A 285 -17.91 -22.94 -20.86
N ILE A 286 -17.74 -22.14 -21.93
CA ILE A 286 -16.69 -21.10 -21.93
C ILE A 286 -17.12 -19.78 -22.59
N THR A 287 -18.29 -19.24 -22.23
CA THR A 287 -18.53 -17.80 -22.42
C THR A 287 -17.89 -17.06 -21.25
N ALA A 288 -16.80 -16.34 -21.52
CA ALA A 288 -16.15 -15.54 -20.50
C ALA A 288 -17.15 -14.51 -19.96
N THR A 289 -17.27 -14.42 -18.63
CA THR A 289 -18.12 -13.41 -17.98
C THR A 289 -17.74 -12.01 -18.46
N ARG A 290 -18.73 -11.27 -18.95
CA ARG A 290 -18.56 -9.96 -19.57
C ARG A 290 -18.84 -8.85 -18.56
N TYR A 291 -18.04 -7.80 -18.61
CA TYR A 291 -18.15 -6.64 -17.75
C TYR A 291 -18.17 -5.36 -18.57
N ARG A 292 -18.96 -4.38 -18.12
CA ARG A 292 -18.77 -2.97 -18.43
C ARG A 292 -17.98 -2.32 -17.29
N VAL A 293 -17.15 -1.33 -17.63
CA VAL A 293 -16.22 -0.70 -16.69
C VAL A 293 -16.44 0.81 -16.69
N ARG A 294 -16.66 1.38 -15.51
CA ARG A 294 -16.85 2.82 -15.31
C ARG A 294 -15.60 3.45 -14.72
N ILE A 295 -14.83 4.13 -15.58
CA ILE A 295 -13.62 4.88 -15.21
C ILE A 295 -13.75 6.25 -15.87
N MET A 296 -13.91 7.30 -15.07
CA MET A 296 -14.20 8.65 -15.53
C MET A 296 -12.91 9.45 -15.78
N ASN A 297 -11.90 9.26 -14.94
CA ASN A 297 -10.63 9.97 -14.98
C ASN A 297 -9.45 8.97 -14.94
N PRO A 298 -9.21 8.20 -16.01
CA PRO A 298 -8.10 7.28 -16.05
C PRO A 298 -6.76 7.99 -16.19
N PHE A 299 -5.73 7.48 -15.52
CA PHE A 299 -4.37 7.69 -15.99
C PHE A 299 -4.13 6.84 -17.24
N ARG A 300 -3.75 7.47 -18.35
CA ARG A 300 -3.49 6.80 -19.63
C ARG A 300 -2.01 6.90 -19.98
N CYS A 301 -1.37 5.77 -20.27
CA CYS A 301 -0.04 5.78 -20.86
C CYS A 301 0.23 4.50 -21.67
N GLU A 302 1.23 4.55 -22.55
CA GLU A 302 1.76 3.33 -23.18
C GLU A 302 2.49 2.47 -22.14
N TRP A 303 2.39 1.16 -22.27
CA TRP A 303 3.04 0.21 -21.35
C TRP A 303 4.56 0.43 -21.27
N ARG A 304 5.21 0.72 -22.40
CA ARG A 304 6.67 0.95 -22.45
C ARG A 304 7.11 2.20 -21.69
N GLN A 305 6.24 3.21 -21.60
CA GLN A 305 6.52 4.46 -20.90
C GLN A 305 6.34 4.31 -19.38
N TRP A 306 5.56 3.32 -18.92
CA TRP A 306 5.25 3.13 -17.51
C TRP A 306 6.50 3.01 -16.62
N LYS A 307 7.54 2.30 -17.07
CA LYS A 307 8.77 2.15 -16.29
C LYS A 307 9.49 3.49 -16.06
N ALA A 308 9.45 4.39 -17.03
CA ALA A 308 10.02 5.74 -16.87
C ALA A 308 9.14 6.57 -15.93
N GLN A 309 7.82 6.56 -16.13
CA GLN A 309 6.86 7.25 -15.27
C GLN A 309 7.01 6.80 -13.80
N LEU A 310 7.10 5.49 -13.55
CA LEU A 310 7.24 4.93 -12.22
C LEU A 310 8.52 5.39 -11.50
N ARG A 311 9.61 5.60 -12.23
CA ARG A 311 10.84 6.18 -11.67
C ARG A 311 10.65 7.65 -11.28
N THR A 312 9.91 8.42 -12.07
CA THR A 312 9.55 9.80 -11.71
C THR A 312 8.65 9.83 -10.48
N ILE A 313 7.61 9.00 -10.45
CA ILE A 313 6.72 8.84 -9.29
C ILE A 313 7.49 8.47 -8.02
N THR A 314 8.42 7.51 -8.13
CA THR A 314 9.23 7.08 -6.97
C THR A 314 10.14 8.18 -6.46
N ARG A 315 10.72 9.00 -7.36
CA ARG A 315 11.53 10.17 -6.98
C ARG A 315 10.67 11.25 -6.31
N GLU A 316 9.47 11.49 -6.81
CA GLU A 316 8.52 12.45 -6.23
C GLU A 316 8.05 12.01 -4.83
N ALA A 317 7.80 10.72 -4.63
CA ALA A 317 7.51 10.18 -3.30
C ALA A 317 8.71 10.36 -2.36
N ALA A 318 9.93 10.05 -2.85
CA ALA A 318 11.15 10.19 -2.08
C ALA A 318 11.45 11.64 -1.69
N SER A 319 11.13 12.62 -2.55
CA SER A 319 11.27 14.07 -2.23
C SER A 319 10.25 14.57 -1.20
N LEU A 320 9.32 13.73 -0.76
CA LEU A 320 8.39 14.00 0.35
C LEU A 320 8.68 13.12 1.58
N GLY A 321 9.83 12.43 1.57
CA GLY A 321 10.27 11.52 2.64
C GLY A 321 9.47 10.22 2.68
N LEU A 322 8.70 9.91 1.64
CA LEU A 322 7.92 8.69 1.56
C LEU A 322 8.79 7.55 1.02
N ASN A 323 9.23 6.65 1.90
CA ASN A 323 9.94 5.43 1.53
C ASN A 323 8.95 4.34 1.09
N LEU A 324 8.40 4.50 -0.11
CA LEU A 324 7.40 3.59 -0.68
C LEU A 324 8.06 2.63 -1.67
N GLU A 325 7.59 1.37 -1.68
CA GLU A 325 7.88 0.48 -2.81
C GLU A 325 7.26 1.04 -4.10
N PRO A 326 7.81 0.74 -5.29
CA PRO A 326 7.32 1.33 -6.54
C PRO A 326 5.81 1.19 -6.74
N ALA A 327 5.26 0.00 -6.49
CA ALA A 327 3.82 -0.24 -6.62
C ALA A 327 2.98 0.64 -5.66
N LEU A 328 3.46 0.85 -4.44
CA LEU A 328 2.78 1.71 -3.45
C LEU A 328 2.96 3.21 -3.78
N ALA A 329 4.12 3.60 -4.32
CA ALA A 329 4.33 4.94 -4.85
C ALA A 329 3.38 5.23 -6.02
N ALA A 330 3.14 4.25 -6.89
CA ALA A 330 2.15 4.36 -7.96
C ALA A 330 0.73 4.56 -7.41
N GLU A 331 0.29 3.74 -6.44
CA GLU A 331 -1.01 3.90 -5.77
C GLU A 331 -1.15 5.35 -5.26
N TRP A 332 -0.20 5.77 -4.41
CA TRP A 332 -0.18 7.11 -3.82
C TRP A 332 -0.27 8.22 -4.86
N TRP A 333 0.52 8.13 -5.93
CA TRP A 333 0.54 9.15 -6.97
C TRP A 333 -0.76 9.20 -7.76
N LEU A 334 -1.37 8.03 -8.02
CA LEU A 334 -2.64 7.96 -8.73
C LEU A 334 -3.78 8.61 -7.92
N ASP A 335 -3.85 8.29 -6.63
CA ASP A 335 -4.82 8.86 -5.69
C ASP A 335 -4.64 10.38 -5.55
N ARG A 336 -3.39 10.83 -5.35
CA ARG A 336 -3.04 12.26 -5.28
C ARG A 336 -3.53 13.06 -6.49
N ASN A 337 -3.45 12.48 -7.68
CA ASN A 337 -3.85 13.14 -8.93
C ASN A 337 -5.33 12.88 -9.30
N GLY A 338 -6.11 12.24 -8.42
CA GLY A 338 -7.53 12.00 -8.61
C GLY A 338 -7.86 11.00 -9.71
N TYR A 339 -6.93 10.10 -10.05
CA TYR A 339 -7.17 9.08 -11.06
C TYR A 339 -8.00 7.93 -10.47
N ASP A 340 -9.09 7.57 -11.13
CA ASP A 340 -9.98 6.50 -10.67
C ASP A 340 -9.70 5.14 -11.35
N GLY A 341 -8.75 5.09 -12.28
CA GLY A 341 -8.27 3.85 -12.89
C GLY A 341 -7.05 4.07 -13.77
N VAL A 342 -6.52 3.00 -14.35
CA VAL A 342 -5.41 3.08 -15.31
C VAL A 342 -5.77 2.38 -16.61
N ILE A 343 -5.40 2.97 -17.73
CA ILE A 343 -5.50 2.37 -19.05
C ILE A 343 -4.11 2.31 -19.67
N PHE A 344 -3.60 1.09 -19.85
CA PHE A 344 -2.37 0.86 -20.59
C PHE A 344 -2.70 0.57 -22.05
N THR A 345 -2.03 1.28 -22.97
CA THR A 345 -2.03 0.98 -24.41
C THR A 345 -0.70 0.34 -24.82
N GLN A 346 -0.66 -0.30 -26.00
CA GLN A 346 0.49 -1.06 -26.48
C GLN A 346 1.01 -2.07 -25.44
N ALA A 347 0.08 -2.77 -24.79
CA ALA A 347 0.35 -3.61 -23.63
C ALA A 347 0.72 -5.07 -23.99
N GLN A 348 1.02 -5.37 -25.26
CA GLN A 348 1.22 -6.74 -25.77
C GLN A 348 2.37 -7.44 -25.07
N ASP A 349 3.48 -6.72 -24.83
CA ASP A 349 4.70 -7.25 -24.21
C ASP A 349 4.45 -7.84 -22.80
N ARG A 350 3.41 -7.37 -22.09
CA ARG A 350 3.10 -7.78 -20.70
C ARG A 350 1.81 -8.56 -20.55
N TYR A 351 0.79 -8.22 -21.34
CA TYR A 351 -0.58 -8.70 -21.20
C TYR A 351 -1.11 -9.42 -22.44
N GLN A 352 -0.30 -9.54 -23.51
CA GLN A 352 -0.67 -10.18 -24.79
C GLN A 352 -1.87 -9.53 -25.49
N VAL A 353 -2.21 -8.30 -25.12
CA VAL A 353 -3.31 -7.52 -25.69
C VAL A 353 -2.90 -6.07 -25.88
N ASN A 354 -3.53 -5.38 -26.83
CA ASN A 354 -3.18 -3.99 -27.14
C ASN A 354 -3.53 -3.02 -26.00
N GLN A 355 -4.60 -3.31 -25.26
CA GLN A 355 -5.11 -2.45 -24.20
C GLN A 355 -5.50 -3.25 -22.97
N VAL A 356 -5.11 -2.75 -21.80
CA VAL A 356 -5.53 -3.24 -20.48
C VAL A 356 -6.11 -2.10 -19.68
N VAL A 357 -7.17 -2.41 -18.92
CA VAL A 357 -7.79 -1.51 -17.97
C VAL A 357 -7.57 -2.07 -16.57
N ILE A 358 -7.22 -1.21 -15.62
CA ILE A 358 -7.07 -1.57 -14.20
C ILE A 358 -8.05 -0.71 -13.41
N ALA A 359 -9.05 -1.37 -12.81
CA ALA A 359 -10.01 -0.74 -11.91
C ALA A 359 -9.56 -0.88 -10.44
N PHE A 360 -9.86 0.11 -9.60
CA PHE A 360 -9.45 0.14 -8.19
C PHE A 360 -10.57 -0.21 -7.21
N ARG A 361 -11.81 -0.33 -7.68
CA ARG A 361 -13.01 -0.63 -6.88
C ARG A 361 -13.91 -1.63 -7.60
N ARG A 362 -14.70 -2.41 -6.84
CA ARG A 362 -15.68 -3.35 -7.45
C ARG A 362 -16.89 -2.59 -7.96
N ALA A 363 -17.25 -1.48 -7.32
CA ALA A 363 -18.32 -0.59 -7.77
C ALA A 363 -18.05 0.04 -9.16
N GLN A 364 -16.83 -0.06 -9.70
CA GLN A 364 -16.49 0.36 -11.07
C GLN A 364 -16.83 -0.69 -12.13
N LEU A 365 -17.37 -1.84 -11.72
CA LEU A 365 -17.67 -2.96 -12.61
C LEU A 365 -19.17 -3.24 -12.62
N ALA A 366 -19.70 -3.45 -13.82
CA ALA A 366 -21.01 -4.03 -14.02
C ALA A 366 -20.87 -5.34 -14.81
N GLN A 367 -21.17 -6.46 -14.17
CA GLN A 367 -21.33 -7.75 -14.84
C GLN A 367 -22.58 -7.72 -15.72
N ILE A 368 -22.41 -8.10 -16.98
CA ILE A 368 -23.51 -8.21 -17.94
C ILE A 368 -24.21 -9.55 -17.69
N LYS A 369 -25.48 -9.49 -17.33
CA LYS A 369 -26.37 -10.65 -17.27
C LYS A 369 -26.76 -11.03 -18.70
N ASP A 370 -26.35 -12.23 -19.11
CA ASP A 370 -26.72 -12.83 -20.39
C ASP A 370 -28.18 -13.31 -20.41
#